data_AF-A0A6J2UD74-F1
#
_entry.id   AF-A0A6J2UD74-F1
#
_cell.length_a   1.000
_cell.length_b   1.000
_cell.length_c   1.000
_cell.angle_alpha   90.00
_cell.angle_beta   90.00
_cell.angle_gamma   90.00
#
_symmetry.space_group_name_H-M   'P 1'
#
loop_
_entity.id
_entity.type
_entity.pdbx_description
1 polymer ?
#
loop_
_entity_poly.entity_id
_entity_poly.type
_entity_poly.pdbx_seq_one_letter_code
_entity_poly.pdbx_strand_id
1 'polypeptide(L)'
;MFQEVKDIPTFKCVLVGDGGAGKTTFVKRHITGEFDRKYVATLGVQVHPLVFHTNRGPIRFNVWDTAGQEKFGGLREGYYIQGQCAIIMFDVTSRVTYKNITAWQRDLMRICDNIPIVLCGNKVDISERKIKARQIMRMSNQKHLKYFDISAKSNYNYEKPFLWLGSKLVGDPHLQFVTMPALLPPETQIDDKLRLQIERDFKEAQEIPLPEEDVEMQ
;
A
#
# COMPACT_ATOMS: atom_id res chain seq x y z
N MET A 1 -10.78 32.09 -23.71
CA MET A 1 -11.50 30.81 -23.60
C MET A 1 -10.95 30.09 -22.39
N PHE A 2 -11.73 30.00 -21.31
CA PHE A 2 -11.37 29.18 -20.15
C PHE A 2 -11.55 27.73 -20.57
N GLN A 3 -10.46 26.98 -20.60
CA GLN A 3 -10.46 25.56 -20.89
C GLN A 3 -11.23 24.87 -19.75
N GLU A 4 -12.36 24.23 -20.05
CA GLU A 4 -13.12 23.43 -19.09
C GLU A 4 -12.15 22.46 -18.40
N VAL A 5 -12.02 22.59 -17.08
CA VAL A 5 -11.33 21.60 -16.26
C VAL A 5 -12.20 20.35 -16.33
N LYS A 6 -11.88 19.41 -17.23
CA LYS A 6 -12.47 18.07 -17.20
C LYS A 6 -12.35 17.54 -15.77
N ASP A 7 -13.47 17.12 -15.20
CA ASP A 7 -13.48 16.45 -13.90
C ASP A 7 -12.49 15.29 -13.93
N ILE A 8 -11.47 15.36 -13.08
CA ILE A 8 -10.43 14.33 -12.98
C ILE A 8 -11.07 13.12 -12.29
N PRO A 9 -11.07 11.92 -12.90
CA PRO A 9 -11.56 10.71 -12.27
C PRO A 9 -10.92 10.54 -10.89
N THR A 10 -11.76 10.60 -9.85
CA THR A 10 -11.33 10.64 -8.45
C THR A 10 -11.80 9.40 -7.73
N PHE A 11 -10.88 8.71 -7.08
CA PHE A 11 -11.12 7.47 -6.35
C PHE A 11 -10.82 7.64 -4.87
N LYS A 12 -11.73 7.20 -4.00
CA LYS A 12 -11.47 7.10 -2.56
C LYS A 12 -10.60 5.89 -2.26
N CYS A 13 -9.37 6.13 -1.80
CA CYS A 13 -8.43 5.10 -1.37
C CYS A 13 -8.31 5.08 0.15
N VAL A 14 -8.68 3.98 0.81
CA VAL A 14 -8.52 3.83 2.25
C VAL A 14 -7.13 3.27 2.56
N LEU A 15 -6.34 3.95 3.39
CA LEU A 15 -5.03 3.49 3.81
C LEU A 15 -5.07 3.06 5.29
N VAL A 16 -4.94 1.75 5.52
CA VAL A 16 -5.04 1.12 6.85
C VAL A 16 -3.79 0.31 7.20
N GLY A 17 -3.68 -0.06 8.48
CA GLY A 17 -2.54 -0.80 9.01
C GLY A 17 -2.09 -0.25 10.35
N ASP A 18 -1.21 -0.97 11.04
CA ASP A 18 -0.79 -0.64 12.39
C ASP A 18 -0.08 0.72 12.50
N GLY A 19 -0.09 1.27 13.72
CA GLY A 19 0.72 2.44 14.08
C GLY A 19 2.20 2.16 13.83
N GLY A 20 2.92 3.13 13.25
CA GLY A 20 4.34 2.98 12.94
C GLY A 20 4.67 2.15 11.68
N ALA A 21 3.68 1.60 10.96
CA ALA A 21 3.90 0.91 9.69
C ALA A 21 4.42 1.84 8.57
N GLY A 22 4.24 3.15 8.71
CA GLY A 22 4.74 4.17 7.77
C GLY A 22 3.71 4.73 6.79
N LYS A 23 2.40 4.58 7.08
CA LYS A 23 1.28 5.07 6.26
C LYS A 23 1.37 6.57 5.95
N THR A 24 1.47 7.40 6.98
CA THR A 24 1.58 8.85 6.82
C THR A 24 2.83 9.27 6.06
N THR A 25 3.97 8.62 6.32
CA THR A 25 5.21 8.86 5.57
C THR A 25 5.04 8.51 4.09
N PHE A 26 4.39 7.39 3.79
CA PHE A 26 4.06 6.96 2.42
C PHE A 26 3.09 7.92 1.72
N VAL A 27 2.20 8.60 2.44
CA VAL A 27 1.31 9.59 1.81
C VAL A 27 2.03 10.92 1.62
N LYS A 28 2.62 11.47 2.70
CA LYS A 28 3.32 12.76 2.66
C LYS A 28 4.39 12.81 1.59
N ARG A 29 5.15 11.73 1.43
CA ARG A 29 6.21 11.70 0.44
C ARG A 29 5.71 11.61 -1.01
N HIS A 30 4.47 11.20 -1.25
CA HIS A 30 3.83 11.41 -2.57
C HIS A 30 3.42 12.87 -2.83
N ILE A 31 3.21 13.66 -1.76
CA ILE A 31 2.76 15.06 -1.85
C ILE A 31 3.95 16.01 -1.96
N THR A 32 4.85 15.95 -0.98
CA THR A 32 5.95 16.90 -0.81
C THR A 32 7.29 16.35 -1.30
N GLY A 33 7.38 15.04 -1.55
CA GLY A 33 8.64 14.36 -1.79
C GLY A 33 9.49 14.18 -0.51
N GLU A 34 9.17 14.84 0.58
CA GLU A 34 9.98 14.85 1.81
C GLU A 34 9.78 13.60 2.66
N PHE A 35 10.88 13.14 3.26
CA PHE A 35 10.84 12.10 4.28
C PHE A 35 10.88 12.73 5.67
N ASP A 36 9.81 12.56 6.43
CA ASP A 36 9.79 12.97 7.83
C ASP A 36 10.25 11.81 8.72
N ARG A 37 11.37 12.04 9.43
CA ARG A 37 11.94 11.09 10.40
C ARG A 37 11.15 11.04 11.70
N LYS A 38 10.37 12.09 12.02
CA LYS A 38 9.62 12.15 13.27
C LYS A 38 8.34 11.35 13.14
N TYR A 39 8.21 10.34 13.98
CA TYR A 39 6.92 9.65 14.12
C TYR A 39 5.96 10.54 14.93
N VAL A 40 4.95 11.06 14.25
CA VAL A 40 3.79 11.70 14.87
C VAL A 40 2.58 10.82 14.56
N ALA A 41 1.89 10.33 15.60
CA ALA A 41 0.72 9.49 15.41
C ALA A 41 -0.41 10.29 14.74
N THR A 42 -1.02 9.73 13.70
CA THR A 42 -2.21 10.31 13.08
C THR A 42 -3.37 10.25 14.08
N LEU A 43 -4.04 11.40 14.27
CA LEU A 43 -5.26 11.50 15.04
C LEU A 43 -6.45 11.35 14.09
N GLY A 44 -7.24 10.28 14.24
CA GLY A 44 -8.40 10.02 13.38
C GLY A 44 -8.01 9.72 11.93
N VAL A 45 -8.34 10.61 11.00
CA VAL A 45 -8.07 10.47 9.57
C VAL A 45 -7.58 11.78 8.96
N GLN A 46 -6.64 11.69 8.02
CA GLN A 46 -6.25 12.80 7.15
C GLN A 46 -6.50 12.42 5.69
N VAL A 47 -7.12 13.31 4.93
CA VAL A 47 -7.43 13.07 3.51
C VAL A 47 -6.43 13.84 2.65
N HIS A 48 -5.77 13.11 1.75
CA HIS A 48 -4.70 13.63 0.91
C HIS A 48 -5.01 13.37 -0.57
N PRO A 49 -5.25 14.41 -1.40
CA PRO A 49 -5.45 14.22 -2.82
C PRO A 49 -4.11 13.99 -3.54
N LEU A 50 -3.94 12.81 -4.13
CA LEU A 50 -2.77 12.46 -4.95
C LEU A 50 -3.19 12.37 -6.41
N VAL A 51 -2.54 13.14 -7.29
CA VAL A 51 -2.82 13.12 -8.73
C VAL A 51 -1.69 12.41 -9.47
N PHE A 52 -2.03 11.40 -10.26
CA PHE A 52 -1.11 10.66 -11.10
C PHE A 52 -1.46 10.89 -12.56
N HIS A 53 -0.47 11.23 -13.39
CA HIS A 53 -0.68 11.39 -14.83
C HIS A 53 -0.44 10.06 -15.52
N THR A 54 -1.45 9.58 -16.22
CA THR A 54 -1.40 8.31 -16.95
C THR A 54 -1.41 8.54 -18.46
N ASN A 55 -1.13 7.49 -19.23
CA ASN A 55 -1.35 7.44 -20.67
C ASN A 55 -2.84 7.59 -21.09
N ARG A 56 -3.77 7.55 -20.14
CA ARG A 56 -5.22 7.79 -20.32
C ARG A 56 -5.68 9.14 -19.75
N GLY A 57 -4.75 9.98 -19.31
CA GLY A 57 -5.04 11.25 -18.64
C GLY A 57 -4.80 11.18 -17.12
N PRO A 58 -5.03 12.30 -16.40
CA PRO A 58 -4.83 12.33 -14.96
C PRO A 58 -5.90 11.51 -14.23
N ILE A 59 -5.49 10.82 -13.17
CA ILE A 59 -6.38 10.20 -12.18
C ILE A 59 -6.03 10.73 -10.79
N ARG A 60 -7.02 10.81 -9.90
CA ARG A 60 -6.83 11.27 -8.53
C ARG A 60 -7.21 10.19 -7.54
N PHE A 61 -6.34 9.94 -6.56
CA PHE A 61 -6.68 9.18 -5.37
C PHE A 61 -6.83 10.14 -4.20
N ASN A 62 -8.02 10.21 -3.62
CA ASN A 62 -8.21 10.81 -2.31
C ASN A 62 -7.83 9.74 -1.29
N VAL A 63 -6.60 9.82 -0.77
CA VAL A 63 -6.07 8.85 0.19
C VAL A 63 -6.50 9.24 1.60
N TRP A 64 -7.26 8.36 2.24
CA TRP A 64 -7.69 8.48 3.62
C TRP A 64 -6.65 7.80 4.51
N ASP A 65 -5.65 8.56 4.97
CA ASP A 65 -4.62 8.11 5.90
C ASP A 65 -5.22 7.97 7.30
N THR A 66 -5.41 6.73 7.75
CA THR A 66 -6.08 6.41 9.01
C THR A 66 -5.11 6.21 10.18
N ALA A 67 -5.57 6.51 11.38
CA ALA A 67 -4.86 6.21 12.61
C ALA A 67 -4.69 4.69 12.79
N GLY A 68 -3.43 4.25 12.80
CA GLY A 68 -3.09 2.83 12.98
C GLY A 68 -3.06 2.37 14.44
N GLN A 69 -3.24 3.29 15.39
CA GLN A 69 -3.30 2.95 16.81
C GLN A 69 -4.75 2.90 17.26
N GLU A 70 -5.11 1.84 17.99
CA GLU A 70 -6.48 1.63 18.48
C GLU A 70 -6.95 2.74 19.41
N LYS A 71 -6.04 3.28 20.24
CA LYS A 71 -6.30 4.41 21.13
C LYS A 71 -6.69 5.70 20.40
N PHE A 72 -6.28 5.84 19.15
CA PHE A 72 -6.56 7.02 18.30
C PHE A 72 -7.53 6.68 17.14
N GLY A 73 -8.09 5.46 17.15
CA GLY A 73 -8.83 4.87 16.05
C GLY A 73 -10.28 5.33 15.91
N GLY A 74 -10.97 5.69 17.01
CA GLY A 74 -12.32 6.28 16.99
C GLY A 74 -13.30 5.62 16.00
N LEU A 75 -14.05 6.45 15.24
CA LEU A 75 -15.02 6.14 14.17
C LEU A 75 -14.41 5.37 12.96
N ARG A 76 -13.68 4.28 13.20
CA ARG A 76 -12.97 3.50 12.17
C ARG A 76 -13.88 3.09 11.00
N GLU A 77 -15.11 2.69 11.32
CA GLU A 77 -16.07 2.23 10.33
C GLU A 77 -16.52 3.35 9.39
N GLY A 78 -16.75 4.55 9.93
CA GLY A 78 -17.17 5.72 9.15
C GLY A 78 -16.14 6.14 8.10
N TYR A 79 -14.85 5.89 8.33
CA TYR A 79 -13.80 6.22 7.37
C TYR A 79 -13.81 5.30 6.15
N TYR A 80 -14.30 4.06 6.28
CA TYR A 80 -14.28 3.09 5.20
C TYR A 80 -15.45 3.27 4.23
N ILE A 81 -16.55 3.86 4.67
CA ILE A 81 -17.78 4.08 3.87
C ILE A 81 -17.42 4.66 2.49
N GLN A 82 -17.95 4.06 1.42
CA GLN A 82 -17.69 4.44 0.02
C GLN A 82 -16.21 4.34 -0.42
N GLY A 83 -15.38 3.57 0.28
CA GLY A 83 -14.05 3.23 -0.21
C GLY A 83 -14.14 2.50 -1.56
N GLN A 84 -13.38 2.95 -2.55
CA GLN A 84 -13.35 2.33 -3.90
C GLN A 84 -12.12 1.44 -4.07
N CYS A 85 -11.06 1.69 -3.32
CA CYS A 85 -9.88 0.84 -3.23
C CYS A 85 -9.23 0.97 -1.85
N ALA A 86 -8.32 0.05 -1.53
CA ALA A 86 -7.58 0.14 -0.29
C ALA A 86 -6.12 -0.31 -0.39
N ILE A 87 -5.32 0.23 0.53
CA ILE A 87 -3.97 -0.20 0.81
C ILE A 87 -3.91 -0.63 2.27
N ILE A 88 -3.53 -1.88 2.50
CA ILE A 88 -3.18 -2.38 3.84
C ILE A 88 -1.66 -2.35 3.94
N MET A 89 -1.12 -1.63 4.92
CA MET A 89 0.31 -1.48 5.10
C MET A 89 0.79 -2.16 6.40
N PHE A 90 1.90 -2.88 6.30
CA PHE A 90 2.62 -3.40 7.46
C PHE A 90 4.11 -3.10 7.36
N ASP A 91 4.83 -3.30 8.46
CA ASP A 91 6.28 -3.14 8.55
C ASP A 91 6.95 -4.50 8.46
N VAL A 92 7.83 -4.71 7.46
CA VAL A 92 8.53 -5.99 7.26
C VAL A 92 9.47 -6.36 8.41
N THR A 93 9.81 -5.40 9.27
CA THR A 93 10.63 -5.58 10.48
C THR A 93 9.79 -5.90 11.73
N SER A 94 8.45 -5.86 11.63
CA SER A 94 7.55 -6.08 12.77
C SER A 94 6.51 -7.17 12.49
N ARG A 95 6.73 -8.35 13.07
CA ARG A 95 5.80 -9.49 12.97
C ARG A 95 4.40 -9.20 13.50
N VAL A 96 4.27 -8.29 14.47
CA VAL A 96 2.97 -7.90 15.04
C VAL A 96 2.12 -7.23 13.96
N THR A 97 2.70 -6.27 13.22
CA THR A 97 1.98 -5.57 12.15
C THR A 97 1.49 -6.51 11.04
N TYR A 98 2.25 -7.58 10.79
CA TYR A 98 1.88 -8.61 9.83
C TYR A 98 0.72 -9.49 10.31
N LYS A 99 0.73 -9.92 11.59
CA LYS A 99 -0.38 -10.71 12.15
C LYS A 99 -1.71 -9.96 12.08
N ASN A 100 -1.67 -8.64 12.25
CA ASN A 100 -2.87 -7.80 12.27
C ASN A 100 -3.49 -7.55 10.89
N ILE A 101 -2.83 -7.92 9.79
CA ILE A 101 -3.35 -7.73 8.42
C ILE A 101 -4.74 -8.39 8.25
N THR A 102 -4.93 -9.58 8.82
CA THR A 102 -6.22 -10.28 8.75
C THR A 102 -7.34 -9.50 9.43
N ALA A 103 -7.08 -8.85 10.55
CA ALA A 103 -8.05 -8.01 11.23
C ALA A 103 -8.39 -6.78 10.39
N TRP A 104 -7.37 -6.08 9.88
CA TRP A 104 -7.57 -4.91 9.01
C TRP A 104 -8.36 -5.25 7.74
N GLN A 105 -8.05 -6.36 7.09
CA GLN A 105 -8.77 -6.81 5.90
C GLN A 105 -10.23 -7.13 6.24
N ARG A 106 -10.46 -7.87 7.32
CA ARG A 106 -11.82 -8.22 7.76
C ARG A 106 -12.66 -6.98 8.03
N ASP A 107 -12.11 -6.01 8.76
CA ASP A 107 -12.84 -4.80 9.13
C ASP A 107 -13.13 -3.93 7.89
N LEU A 108 -12.21 -3.92 6.92
CA LEU A 108 -12.42 -3.22 5.66
C LEU A 108 -13.49 -3.89 4.79
N MET A 109 -13.44 -5.22 4.64
CA MET A 109 -14.41 -5.98 3.83
C MET A 109 -15.81 -6.01 4.45
N ARG A 110 -15.95 -5.75 5.76
CA ARG A 110 -17.28 -5.58 6.38
C ARG A 110 -18.04 -4.35 5.87
N ILE A 111 -17.34 -3.36 5.32
CA ILE A 111 -17.92 -2.07 4.92
C ILE A 111 -17.80 -1.86 3.41
N CYS A 112 -16.68 -2.27 2.83
CA CYS A 112 -16.41 -2.18 1.41
C CYS A 112 -16.44 -3.57 0.78
N ASP A 113 -17.53 -3.89 0.10
CA ASP A 113 -17.63 -5.13 -0.67
C ASP A 113 -16.89 -5.02 -2.00
N ASN A 114 -16.08 -6.04 -2.31
CA ASN A 114 -15.48 -6.27 -3.62
C ASN A 114 -14.64 -5.10 -4.20
N ILE A 115 -13.84 -4.45 -3.35
CA ILE A 115 -12.90 -3.41 -3.81
C ILE A 115 -11.50 -3.99 -4.08
N PRO A 116 -10.72 -3.44 -5.03
CA PRO A 116 -9.31 -3.80 -5.18
C PRO A 116 -8.50 -3.38 -3.94
N ILE A 117 -7.77 -4.34 -3.38
CA ILE A 117 -6.93 -4.14 -2.19
C ILE A 117 -5.48 -4.52 -2.50
N VAL A 118 -4.56 -3.62 -2.17
CA VAL A 118 -3.12 -3.88 -2.20
C VAL A 118 -2.59 -4.06 -0.80
N LEU A 119 -1.77 -5.09 -0.61
CA LEU A 119 -0.96 -5.30 0.58
C LEU A 119 0.46 -4.76 0.35
N CYS A 120 0.89 -3.83 1.19
CA CYS A 120 2.21 -3.20 1.12
C CYS A 120 3.07 -3.58 2.32
N GLY A 121 4.21 -4.25 2.08
CA GLY A 121 5.25 -4.45 3.09
C GLY A 121 6.25 -3.32 3.02
N ASN A 122 6.20 -2.40 3.99
CA ASN A 122 7.06 -1.24 4.05
C ASN A 122 8.37 -1.50 4.81
N LYS A 123 9.35 -0.60 4.64
CA LYS A 123 10.68 -0.61 5.29
C LYS A 123 11.62 -1.72 4.83
N VAL A 124 11.49 -2.13 3.57
CA VAL A 124 12.37 -3.15 2.97
C VAL A 124 13.81 -2.70 2.78
N ASP A 125 14.09 -1.41 2.99
CA ASP A 125 15.45 -0.87 3.10
C ASP A 125 16.20 -1.36 4.36
N ILE A 126 15.50 -1.95 5.33
CA ILE A 126 16.11 -2.51 6.53
C ILE A 126 16.44 -3.99 6.28
N SER A 127 17.72 -4.35 6.42
CA SER A 127 18.22 -5.71 6.18
C SER A 127 17.66 -6.75 7.15
N GLU A 128 17.35 -6.38 8.39
CA GLU A 128 16.78 -7.26 9.42
C GLU A 128 15.27 -7.51 9.22
N ARG A 129 14.92 -8.05 8.06
CA ARG A 129 13.55 -8.44 7.72
C ARG A 129 13.09 -9.60 8.61
N LYS A 130 11.96 -9.43 9.31
CA LYS A 130 11.43 -10.45 10.24
C LYS A 130 10.37 -11.38 9.64
N ILE A 131 9.88 -11.06 8.43
CA ILE A 131 8.79 -11.76 7.75
C ILE A 131 9.29 -12.24 6.38
N LYS A 132 9.22 -13.55 6.14
CA LYS A 132 9.77 -14.16 4.91
C LYS A 132 8.83 -13.97 3.72
N ALA A 133 9.39 -13.86 2.51
CA ALA A 133 8.65 -13.73 1.25
C ALA A 133 7.59 -14.84 1.08
N ARG A 134 7.93 -16.09 1.40
CA ARG A 134 7.00 -17.23 1.35
C ARG A 134 5.75 -17.05 2.20
N GLN A 135 5.89 -16.51 3.41
CA GLN A 135 4.76 -16.28 4.31
C GLN A 135 3.81 -15.25 3.71
N ILE A 136 4.38 -14.16 3.19
CA ILE A 136 3.66 -13.07 2.55
C ILE A 136 2.91 -13.57 1.32
N MET A 137 3.59 -14.29 0.43
CA MET A 137 2.99 -14.83 -0.79
C MET A 137 1.85 -15.81 -0.49
N ARG A 138 2.02 -16.69 0.50
CA ARG A 138 0.94 -17.58 0.96
C ARG A 138 -0.28 -16.77 1.40
N MET A 139 -0.10 -15.81 2.29
CA MET A 139 -1.21 -15.02 2.82
C MET A 139 -1.86 -14.14 1.75
N SER A 140 -1.08 -13.51 0.87
CA SER A 140 -1.61 -12.68 -0.20
C SER A 140 -2.43 -13.49 -1.20
N ASN A 141 -1.97 -14.71 -1.55
CA ASN A 141 -2.70 -15.59 -2.45
C ASN A 141 -4.00 -16.11 -1.81
N GLN A 142 -3.95 -16.60 -0.57
CA GLN A 142 -5.13 -17.06 0.18
C GLN A 142 -6.20 -15.98 0.33
N LYS A 143 -5.80 -14.71 0.40
CA LYS A 143 -6.70 -13.56 0.59
C LYS A 143 -7.00 -12.79 -0.69
N HIS A 144 -6.50 -13.27 -1.84
CA HIS A 144 -6.59 -12.60 -3.15
C HIS A 144 -6.12 -11.14 -3.14
N LEU A 145 -5.08 -10.83 -2.36
CA LEU A 145 -4.49 -9.49 -2.25
C LEU A 145 -3.30 -9.38 -3.19
N LYS A 146 -3.16 -8.24 -3.88
CA LYS A 146 -1.92 -7.95 -4.61
C LYS A 146 -0.86 -7.47 -3.62
N TYR A 147 0.32 -8.08 -3.63
CA TYR A 147 1.42 -7.70 -2.75
C TYR A 147 2.50 -6.87 -3.44
N PHE A 148 3.02 -5.85 -2.75
CA PHE A 148 4.26 -5.15 -3.10
C PHE A 148 5.15 -4.90 -1.88
N ASP A 149 6.44 -5.20 -2.04
CA ASP A 149 7.49 -4.65 -1.19
C ASP A 149 7.70 -3.18 -1.54
N ILE A 150 7.66 -2.30 -0.55
CA ILE A 150 7.88 -0.86 -0.72
C ILE A 150 8.87 -0.33 0.32
N SER A 151 9.54 0.78 0.00
CA SER A 151 10.25 1.55 1.02
C SER A 151 9.98 3.03 0.83
N ALA A 152 9.23 3.57 1.79
CA ALA A 152 9.01 5.01 1.88
C ALA A 152 10.30 5.79 2.18
N LYS A 153 11.42 5.15 2.52
CA LYS A 153 12.71 5.82 2.74
C LYS A 153 13.53 5.95 1.45
N SER A 154 13.45 4.95 0.59
CA SER A 154 14.26 4.83 -0.63
C SER A 154 13.49 5.07 -1.94
N ASN A 155 12.18 5.34 -1.87
CA ASN A 155 11.28 5.38 -3.02
C ASN A 155 11.16 4.03 -3.77
N TYR A 156 11.57 2.91 -3.16
CA TYR A 156 11.48 1.61 -3.82
C TYR A 156 10.02 1.19 -4.01
N ASN A 157 9.65 0.88 -5.27
CA ASN A 157 8.32 0.42 -5.72
C ASN A 157 7.16 1.33 -5.29
N TYR A 158 7.44 2.61 -5.10
CA TYR A 158 6.55 3.53 -4.42
C TYR A 158 5.24 3.80 -5.18
N GLU A 159 5.34 3.79 -6.51
CA GLU A 159 4.25 4.01 -7.46
C GLU A 159 3.43 2.74 -7.77
N LYS A 160 4.01 1.55 -7.54
CA LYS A 160 3.40 0.27 -7.93
C LYS A 160 2.01 0.02 -7.31
N PRO A 161 1.77 0.32 -6.01
CA PRO A 161 0.44 0.18 -5.43
C PRO A 161 -0.63 0.99 -6.17
N PHE A 162 -0.33 2.28 -6.44
CA PHE A 162 -1.26 3.17 -7.13
C PHE A 162 -1.44 2.81 -8.59
N LEU A 163 -0.39 2.36 -9.27
CA LEU A 163 -0.47 1.91 -10.66
C LEU A 163 -1.38 0.68 -10.79
N TRP A 164 -1.19 -0.32 -9.91
CA TRP A 164 -2.04 -1.51 -9.92
C TRP A 164 -3.49 -1.18 -9.57
N LEU A 165 -3.73 -0.38 -8.52
CA LEU A 165 -5.08 0.07 -8.17
C LEU A 165 -5.73 0.85 -9.31
N GLY A 166 -5.00 1.78 -9.93
CA GLY A 166 -5.46 2.55 -11.08
C GLY A 166 -5.85 1.65 -12.24
N SER A 167 -5.02 0.66 -12.59
CA SER A 167 -5.31 -0.30 -13.67
C SER A 167 -6.59 -1.09 -13.41
N LYS A 168 -6.87 -1.44 -12.14
CA LYS A 168 -8.08 -2.17 -11.75
C LYS A 168 -9.33 -1.29 -11.73
N LEU A 169 -9.22 -0.05 -11.26
CA LEU A 169 -10.33 0.88 -11.17
C LEU A 169 -10.74 1.45 -12.54
N VAL A 170 -9.76 1.72 -13.40
CA VAL A 170 -9.98 2.18 -14.77
C VAL A 170 -10.38 1.02 -15.69
N GLY A 171 -10.02 -0.22 -15.33
CA GLY A 171 -10.27 -1.40 -16.15
C GLY A 171 -9.31 -1.54 -17.34
N ASP A 172 -8.15 -0.86 -17.30
CA ASP A 172 -7.12 -0.91 -18.35
C ASP A 172 -5.83 -1.55 -17.80
N PRO A 173 -5.49 -2.80 -18.21
CA PRO A 173 -4.24 -3.45 -17.83
C PRO A 173 -2.98 -2.75 -18.37
N HIS A 174 -3.11 -1.91 -19.40
CA HIS A 174 -2.02 -1.17 -20.02
C HIS A 174 -1.91 0.27 -19.51
N LEU A 175 -2.60 0.60 -18.41
CA LEU A 175 -2.43 1.88 -17.73
C LEU A 175 -0.97 2.02 -17.27
N GLN A 176 -0.34 3.14 -17.64
CA GLN A 176 1.03 3.48 -17.28
C GLN A 176 1.10 4.92 -16.81
N PHE A 177 1.95 5.20 -15.83
CA PHE A 177 2.26 6.57 -15.44
C PHE A 177 3.21 7.21 -16.45
N VAL A 178 2.82 8.36 -17.00
CA VAL A 178 3.61 9.09 -18.01
C VAL A 178 4.59 10.07 -17.38
N THR A 179 4.29 10.52 -16.16
CA THR A 179 5.22 11.30 -15.34
C THR A 179 5.29 10.65 -13.96
N MET A 180 6.50 10.52 -13.44
CA MET A 180 6.66 10.22 -12.02
C MET A 180 6.27 11.48 -11.24
N PRO A 181 5.57 11.34 -10.09
CA PRO A 181 5.46 12.44 -9.15
C PRO A 181 6.86 12.98 -8.83
N ALA A 182 7.00 14.30 -8.68
CA ALA A 182 8.27 14.92 -8.33
C ALA A 182 8.69 14.50 -6.90
N LEU A 183 9.28 13.32 -6.77
CA LEU A 183 9.83 12.82 -5.52
C LEU A 183 11.21 13.45 -5.31
N LEU A 184 11.47 13.93 -4.09
CA LEU A 184 12.82 14.33 -3.71
C LEU A 184 13.74 13.09 -3.73
N PRO A 185 15.05 13.28 -3.96
CA PRO A 185 16.01 12.19 -3.97
C PRO A 185 15.92 11.38 -2.67
N PRO A 186 16.11 10.06 -2.75
CA PRO A 186 15.93 9.20 -1.60
C PRO A 186 16.97 9.47 -0.51
N GLU A 187 16.53 9.47 0.77
CA GLU A 187 17.46 9.58 1.90
C GLU A 187 18.45 8.41 1.98
N THR A 188 18.09 7.27 1.40
CA THR A 188 18.94 6.08 1.39
C THR A 188 18.59 5.27 0.15
N GLN A 189 19.60 4.71 -0.50
CA GLN A 189 19.39 3.74 -1.57
C GLN A 189 19.32 2.34 -0.96
N ILE A 190 18.42 1.51 -1.47
CA ILE A 190 18.49 0.07 -1.16
C ILE A 190 19.74 -0.45 -1.86
N ASP A 191 20.61 -1.12 -1.10
CA ASP A 191 21.77 -1.81 -1.65
C ASP A 191 21.32 -2.74 -2.79
N ASP A 192 21.97 -2.67 -3.95
CA ASP A 192 21.66 -3.50 -5.10
C ASP A 192 21.69 -5.00 -4.76
N LYS A 193 22.58 -5.40 -3.84
CA LYS A 193 22.61 -6.79 -3.36
C LYS A 193 21.33 -7.17 -2.63
N LEU A 194 20.82 -6.29 -1.77
CA LEU A 194 19.58 -6.49 -1.03
C LEU A 194 18.37 -6.49 -1.99
N ARG A 195 18.36 -5.60 -2.99
CA ARG A 195 17.31 -5.57 -4.02
C ARG A 195 17.24 -6.88 -4.80
N LEU A 196 18.38 -7.36 -5.31
CA LEU A 196 18.47 -8.62 -6.03
C LEU A 196 18.05 -9.81 -5.16
N GLN A 197 18.40 -9.80 -3.87
CA GLN A 197 17.99 -10.83 -2.93
C GLN A 197 16.47 -10.83 -2.72
N ILE A 198 15.86 -9.66 -2.52
CA ILE A 198 14.40 -9.51 -2.40
C ILE A 198 13.71 -10.06 -3.67
N GLU A 199 14.16 -9.64 -4.85
CA GLU A 199 13.58 -10.09 -6.13
C GLU A 199 13.69 -11.61 -6.29
N ARG A 200 14.85 -12.19 -5.95
CA ARG A 200 15.07 -13.64 -5.97
C ARG A 200 14.16 -14.37 -5.00
N ASP A 201 14.12 -13.95 -3.74
CA ASP A 201 13.31 -14.60 -2.70
C ASP A 201 11.82 -14.62 -3.06
N PHE A 202 11.33 -13.54 -3.69
CA PHE A 202 9.94 -13.46 -4.15
C PHE A 202 9.66 -14.27 -5.39
N LYS A 203 10.61 -14.36 -6.33
CA LYS A 203 10.49 -15.24 -7.49
C LYS A 203 10.43 -16.70 -7.06
N GLU A 204 11.34 -17.12 -6.18
CA GLU A 204 11.34 -18.47 -5.60
C GLU A 204 10.04 -18.75 -4.83
N ALA A 205 9.53 -17.77 -4.07
CA ALA A 205 8.27 -17.93 -3.33
C ALA A 205 7.02 -18.04 -4.23
N GLN A 206 7.06 -17.49 -5.44
CA GLN A 206 5.96 -17.59 -6.42
C GLN A 206 6.00 -18.91 -7.20
N GLU A 207 7.19 -19.46 -7.44
CA GLU A 207 7.37 -20.73 -8.17
C GLU A 207 7.07 -21.96 -7.31
N ILE A 208 7.13 -21.84 -5.98
CA ILE A 208 6.76 -22.93 -5.07
C ILE A 208 5.23 -23.05 -5.05
N PRO A 209 4.66 -24.21 -5.44
CA PRO A 209 3.24 -24.47 -5.30
C PRO A 209 2.82 -24.27 -3.85
N LEU A 210 1.69 -23.59 -3.62
CA LEU A 210 1.11 -23.57 -2.29
C LEU A 210 0.87 -25.03 -1.89
N PRO A 211 1.32 -25.47 -0.70
CA PRO A 211 0.97 -26.79 -0.23
C PRO A 211 -0.55 -26.90 -0.27
N GLU A 212 -1.06 -27.96 -0.91
CA GLU A 212 -2.46 -28.34 -0.80
C GLU A 212 -2.77 -28.35 0.70
N GLU A 213 -3.82 -27.62 1.09
CA GLU A 213 -4.13 -27.42 2.50
C GLU A 213 -4.15 -28.78 3.21
N ASP A 214 -3.51 -28.88 4.37
CA ASP A 214 -3.99 -29.79 5.39
C ASP A 214 -5.41 -29.33 5.73
N VAL A 215 -6.38 -29.87 4.98
CA VAL A 215 -7.80 -29.84 5.28
C VAL A 215 -7.99 -30.70 6.53
N GLU A 216 -7.47 -30.28 7.68
CA GLU A 216 -7.68 -30.94 8.95
C GLU A 216 -7.16 -30.08 10.12
N MET A 217 -8.06 -29.36 10.77
CA MET A 217 -8.58 -29.77 12.09
C MET A 217 -9.29 -28.60 12.80
N GLN A 218 -10.60 -28.81 12.98
CA GLN A 218 -11.49 -28.39 14.09
C GLN A 218 -11.70 -26.90 14.38
#